data_AF-I4BS84-F1
#
_entry.id   AF-I4BS84-F1
#
_cell.length_a   1.000
_cell.length_b   1.000
_cell.length_c   1.000
_cell.angle_alpha   90.00
_cell.angle_beta   90.00
_cell.angle_gamma   90.00
#
_symmetry.space_group_name_H-M   'P 1'
#
loop_
_entity.id
_entity.type
_entity.pdbx_description
1 polymer ?
#
loop_
_entity_poly.entity_id
_entity_poly.type
_entity_poly.pdbx_seq_one_letter_code
_entity_poly.pdbx_strand_id
1 'polypeptide(L)'
;MTNKVSKSKSAVRAAREAVKASQKEVLERAARNAEDLAVFFSSRERLDAVEEWLEAKTAGLKEQAEGKRAEHRRTAGLAVIALRDRGETLRDISRLTGANEKALRELTACAKLSESAVGDAYEAVGGALEAQERLSVVDDAGEALPGSGQTPALRIGESSATG
;
A
#
# COMPACT_ATOMS: atom_id res chain seq x y z
N MET A 1 48.56 -54.64 37.96
CA MET A 1 49.52 -53.53 38.00
C MET A 1 49.04 -52.44 37.05
N THR A 2 48.52 -51.32 37.57
CA THR A 2 48.09 -50.19 36.74
C THR A 2 49.30 -49.28 36.48
N ASN A 3 49.76 -49.25 35.24
CA ASN A 3 50.92 -48.46 34.84
C ASN A 3 50.51 -46.97 34.77
N LYS A 4 50.95 -46.17 35.75
CA LYS A 4 50.62 -44.75 35.84
C LYS A 4 51.64 -43.97 35.01
N VAL A 5 51.28 -43.68 33.76
CA VAL A 5 52.15 -42.92 32.85
C VAL A 5 52.29 -41.49 33.39
N SER A 6 53.45 -41.16 33.95
CA SER A 6 53.76 -39.80 34.39
C SER A 6 53.97 -38.91 33.16
N LYS A 7 53.08 -37.95 32.95
CA LYS A 7 53.15 -37.05 31.79
C LYS A 7 54.22 -35.99 32.04
N SER A 8 55.13 -35.79 31.09
CA SER A 8 56.12 -34.72 31.20
C SER A 8 55.46 -33.34 31.09
N LYS A 9 56.01 -32.34 31.78
CA LYS A 9 55.53 -30.94 31.71
C LYS A 9 55.55 -30.41 30.27
N SER A 10 56.52 -30.83 29.48
CA SER A 10 56.62 -30.51 28.04
C SER A 10 55.46 -31.11 27.24
N ALA A 11 55.13 -32.40 27.46
CA ALA A 11 54.03 -33.05 26.77
C ALA A 11 52.67 -32.41 27.12
N VAL A 12 52.45 -32.04 28.39
CA VAL A 12 51.22 -31.34 28.80
C VAL A 12 51.14 -29.95 28.18
N ARG A 13 52.27 -29.23 28.06
CA ARG A 13 52.31 -27.92 27.40
C ARG A 13 52.02 -28.03 25.91
N ALA A 14 52.66 -28.96 25.20
CA ALA A 14 52.43 -29.20 23.78
C ALA A 14 50.97 -29.58 23.49
N ALA A 15 50.37 -30.44 24.32
CA ALA A 15 48.96 -30.80 24.19
C ALA A 15 48.02 -29.57 24.37
N ARG A 16 48.31 -28.70 25.35
CA ARG A 16 47.53 -27.47 25.57
C ARG A 16 47.67 -26.48 24.41
N GLU A 17 48.87 -26.34 23.87
CA GLU A 17 49.13 -25.44 22.73
C GLU A 17 48.44 -25.95 21.45
N ALA A 18 48.48 -27.26 21.18
CA ALA A 18 47.77 -27.86 20.06
C ALA A 18 46.24 -27.68 20.16
N VAL A 19 45.66 -27.88 21.34
CA VAL A 19 44.22 -27.65 21.58
C VAL A 19 43.87 -26.17 21.38
N LYS A 20 44.67 -25.24 21.90
CA LYS A 20 44.45 -23.79 21.72
C LYS A 20 44.52 -23.39 20.25
N ALA A 21 45.49 -23.91 19.49
CA ALA A 21 45.64 -23.62 18.06
C ALA A 21 44.42 -24.12 17.27
N SER A 22 43.96 -25.35 17.54
CA SER A 22 42.76 -25.90 16.91
C SER A 22 41.50 -25.09 17.26
N GLN A 23 41.34 -24.70 18.52
CA GLN A 23 40.22 -23.85 18.94
C GLN A 23 40.24 -22.49 18.25
N LYS A 24 41.41 -21.86 18.12
CA LYS A 24 41.56 -20.59 17.42
C LYS A 24 41.11 -20.71 15.96
N GLU A 25 41.55 -21.75 15.24
CA GLU A 25 41.15 -21.96 13.84
C GLU A 25 39.63 -22.17 13.69
N VAL A 26 39.01 -22.93 14.61
CA VAL A 26 37.56 -23.13 14.62
C VAL A 26 36.83 -21.81 14.86
N LEU A 27 37.29 -20.99 15.80
CA LEU A 27 36.69 -19.69 16.09
C LEU A 27 36.85 -18.71 14.92
N GLU A 28 38.02 -18.65 14.28
CA GLU A 28 38.25 -17.80 13.10
C GLU A 28 37.39 -18.22 11.91
N ARG A 29 37.16 -19.53 11.72
CA ARG A 29 36.22 -20.02 10.71
C ARG A 29 34.78 -19.67 11.09
N ALA A 30 34.40 -19.86 12.34
CA ALA A 30 33.05 -19.55 12.82
C ALA A 30 32.72 -18.05 12.68
N ALA A 31 33.68 -17.17 12.97
CA ALA A 31 33.54 -15.72 12.81
C ALA A 31 33.29 -15.36 11.34
N ARG A 32 34.14 -15.84 10.42
CA ARG A 32 33.95 -15.61 8.97
C ARG A 32 32.61 -16.15 8.46
N ASN A 33 32.26 -17.36 8.86
CA ASN A 33 30.97 -17.95 8.49
C ASN A 33 29.79 -17.11 9.01
N ALA A 34 29.89 -16.55 10.22
CA ALA A 34 28.83 -15.70 10.77
C ALA A 34 28.68 -14.39 9.99
N GLU A 35 29.79 -13.77 9.59
CA GLU A 35 29.79 -12.57 8.73
C GLU A 35 29.16 -12.87 7.37
N ASP A 36 29.59 -13.95 6.71
CA ASP A 36 29.05 -14.36 5.41
C ASP A 36 27.55 -14.70 5.49
N LEU A 37 27.12 -15.38 6.55
CA LEU A 37 25.71 -15.70 6.78
C LEU A 37 24.87 -14.43 7.02
N ALA A 38 25.39 -13.44 7.74
CA ALA A 38 24.70 -12.16 7.92
C ALA A 38 24.49 -11.44 6.58
N VAL A 39 25.52 -11.43 5.72
CA VAL A 39 25.40 -10.88 4.37
C VAL A 39 24.38 -11.67 3.55
N PHE A 40 24.43 -13.00 3.60
CA PHE A 40 23.49 -13.87 2.89
C PHE A 40 22.04 -13.62 3.29
N PHE A 41 21.72 -13.65 4.58
CA PHE A 41 20.35 -13.46 5.05
C PHE A 41 19.84 -12.04 4.77
N SER A 42 20.68 -11.01 4.98
CA SER A 42 20.27 -9.63 4.64
C SER A 42 20.04 -9.44 3.13
N SER A 43 20.81 -10.13 2.29
CA SER A 43 20.64 -10.05 0.84
C SER A 43 19.37 -10.76 0.41
N ARG A 44 19.07 -11.92 1.01
CA ARG A 44 17.84 -12.67 0.74
C ARG A 44 16.59 -11.90 1.16
N GLU A 45 16.61 -11.29 2.34
CA GLU A 45 15.51 -10.42 2.79
C GLU A 45 15.26 -9.26 1.82
N ARG A 46 16.32 -8.62 1.31
CA ARG A 46 16.17 -7.58 0.28
C ARG A 46 15.63 -8.10 -1.04
N LEU A 47 15.98 -9.32 -1.44
CA LEU A 47 15.40 -9.94 -2.64
C LEU A 47 13.91 -10.17 -2.46
N ASP A 48 13.50 -10.74 -1.33
CA ASP A 48 12.09 -10.95 -1.01
C ASP A 48 11.32 -9.61 -0.98
N ALA A 49 11.92 -8.56 -0.39
CA ALA A 49 11.34 -7.22 -0.39
C ALA A 49 11.19 -6.60 -1.79
N VAL A 50 12.10 -6.90 -2.73
CA VAL A 50 12.00 -6.45 -4.12
C VAL A 50 10.86 -7.14 -4.84
N GLU A 51 10.66 -8.44 -4.62
CA GLU A 51 9.54 -9.18 -5.20
C GLU A 51 8.19 -8.65 -4.68
N GLU A 52 8.06 -8.44 -3.38
CA GLU A 52 6.86 -7.84 -2.78
C GLU A 52 6.59 -6.44 -3.36
N TRP A 53 7.63 -5.61 -3.49
CA TRP A 53 7.52 -4.29 -4.10
C TRP A 53 7.06 -4.37 -5.56
N LEU A 54 7.59 -5.30 -6.34
CA LEU A 54 7.22 -5.49 -7.74
C LEU A 54 5.77 -5.97 -7.89
N GLU A 55 5.34 -6.89 -7.04
CA GLU A 55 3.96 -7.37 -7.01
C GLU A 55 3.00 -6.22 -6.69
N ALA A 56 3.26 -5.49 -5.61
CA ALA A 56 2.45 -4.34 -5.21
C ALA A 56 2.39 -3.28 -6.32
N LYS A 57 3.54 -2.97 -6.95
CA LYS A 57 3.59 -1.99 -8.02
C LYS A 57 2.79 -2.44 -9.24
N THR A 58 2.90 -3.71 -9.61
CA THR A 58 2.17 -4.29 -10.74
C THR A 58 0.67 -4.34 -10.47
N ALA A 59 0.25 -4.68 -9.26
CA ALA A 59 -1.15 -4.66 -8.86
C ALA A 59 -1.74 -3.24 -9.00
N GLY A 60 -1.07 -2.23 -8.45
CA GLY A 60 -1.50 -0.84 -8.58
C GLY A 60 -1.57 -0.36 -10.03
N LEU A 61 -0.62 -0.77 -10.89
CA LEU A 61 -0.67 -0.45 -12.32
C LEU A 61 -1.83 -1.15 -13.04
N LYS A 62 -2.15 -2.40 -12.68
CA LYS A 62 -3.30 -3.11 -13.26
C LYS A 62 -4.62 -2.44 -12.90
N GLU A 63 -4.78 -2.01 -11.66
CA GLU A 63 -5.96 -1.27 -11.22
C GLU A 63 -6.10 0.06 -11.96
N GLN A 64 -5.02 0.85 -12.05
CA GLN A 64 -5.02 2.10 -12.83
C GLN A 64 -5.34 1.87 -14.30
N ALA A 65 -4.78 0.82 -14.91
CA ALA A 65 -5.08 0.47 -16.29
C ALA A 65 -6.56 0.11 -16.46
N GLU A 66 -7.15 -0.63 -15.53
CA GLU A 66 -8.57 -0.98 -15.60
C GLU A 66 -9.48 0.24 -15.41
N GLY A 67 -9.13 1.15 -14.49
CA GLY A 67 -9.81 2.43 -14.33
C GLY A 67 -9.82 3.24 -15.64
N LYS A 68 -8.66 3.37 -16.29
CA LYS A 68 -8.56 4.06 -17.59
C LYS A 68 -9.36 3.35 -18.69
N ARG A 69 -9.35 2.01 -18.74
CA ARG A 69 -10.17 1.27 -19.71
C ARG A 69 -11.66 1.50 -19.45
N ALA A 70 -12.08 1.51 -18.20
CA ALA A 70 -13.48 1.78 -17.84
C ALA A 70 -13.89 3.19 -18.27
N GLU A 71 -13.05 4.20 -18.03
CA GLU A 71 -13.26 5.57 -18.48
C GLU A 71 -13.37 5.66 -20.01
N HIS A 72 -12.43 5.06 -20.75
CA HIS A 72 -12.48 5.05 -22.21
C HIS A 72 -13.73 4.34 -22.75
N ARG A 73 -14.13 3.21 -22.15
CA ARG A 73 -15.37 2.50 -22.50
C ARG A 73 -16.61 3.37 -22.26
N ARG A 74 -16.65 4.10 -21.14
CA ARG A 74 -17.73 5.06 -20.84
C ARG A 74 -17.79 6.15 -21.91
N THR A 75 -16.67 6.80 -22.19
CA THR A 75 -16.59 7.89 -23.17
C THR A 75 -17.00 7.42 -24.57
N ALA A 76 -16.54 6.25 -24.99
CA ALA A 76 -16.95 5.65 -26.25
C ALA A 76 -18.46 5.33 -26.27
N GLY A 77 -19.01 4.82 -25.17
CA GLY A 77 -20.45 4.59 -25.02
C GLY A 77 -21.29 5.86 -25.13
N LEU A 78 -20.85 6.96 -24.50
CA LEU A 78 -21.50 8.26 -24.61
C LEU A 78 -21.49 8.77 -26.06
N ALA A 79 -20.39 8.57 -26.78
CA ALA A 79 -20.32 8.92 -28.20
C ALA A 79 -21.32 8.10 -29.04
N VAL A 80 -21.47 6.80 -28.77
CA VAL A 80 -22.47 5.95 -29.45
C VAL A 80 -23.89 6.43 -29.15
N ILE A 81 -24.20 6.81 -27.91
CA ILE A 81 -25.51 7.38 -27.54
C ILE A 81 -25.75 8.67 -28.34
N ALA A 82 -24.79 9.59 -28.35
CA ALA A 82 -24.92 10.85 -29.08
C ALA A 82 -25.11 10.66 -30.60
N LEU A 83 -24.49 9.65 -31.21
CA LEU A 83 -24.74 9.29 -32.61
C LEU A 83 -26.18 8.80 -32.82
N ARG A 84 -26.68 7.96 -31.91
CA ARG A 84 -28.05 7.44 -31.97
C ARG A 84 -29.09 8.53 -31.78
N ASP A 85 -28.84 9.50 -30.90
CA ASP A 85 -29.72 10.64 -30.69
C ASP A 85 -29.82 11.55 -31.93
N ARG A 86 -28.81 11.50 -32.82
CA ARG A 86 -28.83 12.15 -34.15
C ARG A 86 -29.54 11.32 -35.23
N GLY A 87 -30.05 10.14 -34.88
CA GLY A 87 -30.78 9.25 -35.78
C GLY A 87 -29.96 8.13 -36.42
N GLU A 88 -28.68 7.98 -36.08
CA GLU A 88 -27.85 6.89 -36.62
C GLU A 88 -28.27 5.53 -36.04
N THR A 89 -28.35 4.50 -36.89
CA THR A 89 -28.65 3.14 -36.43
C THR A 89 -27.38 2.44 -35.96
N LEU A 90 -27.50 1.45 -35.05
CA LEU A 90 -26.35 0.65 -34.61
C LEU A 90 -25.63 -0.05 -35.78
N ARG A 91 -26.37 -0.41 -36.84
CA ARG A 91 -25.81 -1.01 -38.05
C ARG A 91 -24.95 -0.01 -38.82
N ASP A 92 -25.40 1.24 -38.94
CA ASP A 92 -24.65 2.28 -39.66
C ASP A 92 -23.40 2.68 -38.86
N ILE A 93 -23.52 2.84 -37.54
CA ILE A 93 -22.38 3.10 -36.65
C ILE A 93 -21.37 1.94 -36.72
N SER A 94 -21.84 0.68 -36.78
CA SER A 94 -20.98 -0.49 -36.95
C SER A 94 -20.18 -0.43 -38.26
N ARG A 95 -20.82 -0.02 -39.36
CA ARG A 95 -20.14 0.19 -40.65
C ARG A 95 -19.14 1.33 -40.63
N LEU A 96 -19.47 2.45 -39.95
CA LEU A 96 -18.61 3.62 -39.86
C LEU A 96 -17.36 3.39 -38.99
N THR A 97 -17.51 2.63 -37.90
CA THR A 97 -16.45 2.44 -36.90
C THR A 97 -15.66 1.15 -37.09
N GLY A 98 -16.20 0.19 -37.85
CA GLY A 98 -15.65 -1.17 -37.95
C GLY A 98 -15.89 -2.03 -36.69
N ALA A 99 -16.54 -1.49 -35.66
CA ALA A 99 -16.90 -2.24 -34.46
C ALA A 99 -18.16 -3.09 -34.72
N ASN A 100 -18.24 -4.26 -34.10
CA ASN A 100 -19.45 -5.09 -34.19
C ASN A 100 -20.60 -4.49 -33.34
N GLU A 101 -21.85 -4.78 -33.71
CA GLU A 101 -23.02 -4.25 -32.99
C GLU A 101 -23.07 -4.67 -31.51
N LYS A 102 -22.53 -5.84 -31.18
CA LYS A 102 -22.49 -6.32 -29.79
C LYS A 102 -21.61 -5.40 -28.92
N ALA A 103 -20.42 -5.07 -29.40
CA ALA A 103 -19.49 -4.16 -28.74
C ALA A 103 -20.10 -2.76 -28.57
N LEU A 104 -20.82 -2.26 -29.58
CA LEU A 104 -21.53 -0.97 -29.49
C LEU A 104 -22.61 -0.98 -28.39
N ARG A 105 -23.34 -2.10 -28.25
CA ARG A 105 -24.33 -2.27 -27.17
C ARG A 105 -23.65 -2.34 -25.79
N GLU A 106 -22.55 -3.07 -25.68
CA GLU A 106 -21.76 -3.17 -24.45
C GLU A 106 -21.22 -1.79 -24.01
N LEU A 107 -20.67 -1.00 -24.95
CA LEU A 107 -20.22 0.37 -24.67
C LEU A 107 -21.36 1.27 -24.20
N THR A 108 -22.52 1.19 -24.86
CA THR A 108 -23.72 1.93 -24.46
C THR A 108 -24.17 1.53 -23.05
N ALA A 109 -24.12 0.25 -22.71
CA ALA A 109 -24.46 -0.24 -21.37
C ALA A 109 -23.48 0.27 -20.31
N CYS A 110 -22.17 0.27 -20.59
CA CYS A 110 -21.16 0.84 -19.69
C CYS A 110 -21.39 2.34 -19.41
N ALA A 111 -21.75 3.12 -20.44
CA ALA A 111 -22.06 4.53 -20.27
C ALA A 111 -23.28 4.74 -19.35
N LYS A 112 -24.37 4.00 -19.59
CA LYS A 112 -25.61 4.11 -18.80
C LYS A 112 -25.47 3.69 -17.35
N LEU A 113 -24.74 2.59 -17.09
CA LEU A 113 -24.46 2.13 -15.72
C LEU A 113 -23.71 3.20 -14.91
N SER A 114 -22.79 3.91 -15.57
CA SER A 114 -22.02 4.97 -14.92
C SER A 114 -22.81 6.27 -14.72
N GLU A 115 -23.87 6.51 -15.49
CA GLU A 115 -24.78 7.63 -15.32
C GLU A 115 -25.73 7.36 -14.14
N SER A 116 -26.25 6.14 -14.01
CA SER A 116 -27.03 5.70 -12.85
C SER A 116 -26.22 5.71 -11.54
N ALA A 117 -24.93 5.39 -11.59
CA ALA A 117 -24.07 5.43 -10.39
C ALA A 117 -23.76 6.87 -9.91
N VAL A 118 -23.69 7.84 -10.84
CA VAL A 118 -23.61 9.27 -10.49
C VAL A 118 -24.97 9.76 -9.98
N GLY A 119 -26.05 9.27 -10.62
CA GLY A 119 -27.43 9.13 -10.13
C GLY A 119 -27.59 9.05 -8.62
N ASP A 120 -27.31 7.85 -8.14
CA ASP A 120 -27.50 7.47 -6.74
C ASP A 120 -26.57 8.25 -5.80
N ALA A 121 -25.38 8.64 -6.26
CA ALA A 121 -24.45 9.42 -5.46
C ALA A 121 -24.93 10.86 -5.20
N TYR A 122 -25.56 11.53 -6.18
CA TYR A 122 -26.13 12.86 -5.94
C TYR A 122 -27.39 12.80 -5.09
N GLU A 123 -28.20 11.74 -5.21
CA GLU A 123 -29.44 11.60 -4.44
C GLU A 123 -29.14 11.31 -2.97
N ALA A 124 -28.12 10.50 -2.69
CA ALA A 124 -27.63 10.26 -1.34
C ALA A 124 -27.07 11.54 -0.67
N VAL A 125 -26.34 12.38 -1.42
CA VAL A 125 -25.80 13.65 -0.90
C VAL A 125 -26.90 14.70 -0.77
N GLY A 126 -27.84 14.78 -1.71
CA GLY A 126 -29.01 15.66 -1.63
C GLY A 126 -29.92 15.31 -0.46
N GLY A 127 -30.17 14.03 -0.21
CA GLY A 127 -30.95 13.55 0.94
C GLY A 127 -30.26 13.82 2.28
N ALA A 128 -28.93 13.78 2.33
CA ALA A 128 -28.18 14.14 3.54
C ALA A 128 -28.28 15.66 3.85
N LEU A 129 -28.31 16.51 2.81
CA LEU A 129 -28.45 17.96 2.96
C LEU A 129 -29.87 18.35 3.42
N GLU A 130 -30.91 17.73 2.86
CA GLU A 130 -32.30 17.96 3.30
C GLU A 130 -32.58 17.44 4.72
N ALA A 131 -31.90 16.36 5.15
CA ALA A 131 -31.97 15.87 6.52
C ALA A 131 -31.31 16.83 7.52
N GLN A 132 -30.24 17.52 7.11
CA GLN A 132 -29.55 18.53 7.92
C GLN A 132 -30.38 19.83 8.05
N GLU A 133 -31.12 20.21 7.00
CA GLU A 133 -32.01 21.39 7.00
C GLU A 133 -33.32 21.16 7.78
N ARG A 134 -33.80 19.91 7.87
CA ARG A 134 -34.92 19.57 8.75
C ARG A 134 -34.55 19.54 10.24
N LEU A 135 -33.26 19.38 10.56
CA LEU A 135 -32.76 19.37 11.94
C LEU A 135 -32.52 20.79 12.50
N SER A 136 -32.41 21.81 11.65
CA SER A 136 -32.16 23.21 12.06
C SER A 136 -33.42 24.04 12.34
N VAL A 137 -34.63 23.48 12.22
CA VAL A 137 -35.91 24.18 12.48
C VAL A 137 -36.44 23.95 13.91
N VAL A 138 -35.69 23.26 14.77
CA VAL A 138 -36.10 23.00 16.18
C VAL A 138 -35.03 23.50 17.15
N ASP A 139 -34.84 24.81 17.26
CA ASP A 139 -34.21 25.44 18.44
C ASP A 139 -34.61 26.93 18.51
N ASP A 140 -35.87 27.18 18.84
CA ASP A 140 -36.32 28.46 19.42
C ASP A 140 -37.03 28.17 20.75
N ALA A 141 -36.23 28.02 21.82
CA ALA A 141 -36.63 28.39 23.18
C ALA A 141 -35.46 28.25 24.16
N GLY A 142 -34.86 29.40 24.51
CA GLY A 142 -34.58 29.74 25.91
C GLY A 142 -33.34 29.16 26.60
N GLU A 143 -32.37 30.05 26.83
CA GLU A 143 -32.06 30.55 28.19
C GLU A 143 -30.59 30.45 28.68
N ALA A 144 -30.04 31.65 28.91
CA ALA A 144 -29.07 32.10 29.93
C ALA A 144 -27.64 31.52 30.05
N LEU A 145 -26.67 32.40 29.72
CA LEU A 145 -25.33 32.55 30.31
C LEU A 145 -25.40 32.79 31.85
N PRO A 146 -24.31 32.71 32.68
CA PRO A 146 -22.89 32.98 32.31
C PRO A 146 -21.79 32.15 33.04
N GLY A 147 -20.53 32.31 32.64
CA GLY A 147 -19.38 31.87 33.47
C GLY A 147 -18.02 31.83 32.78
N SER A 148 -17.22 32.88 33.01
CA SER A 148 -15.85 33.14 32.55
C SER A 148 -14.75 32.21 33.11
N GLY A 149 -13.70 31.96 32.33
CA GLY A 149 -12.42 31.39 32.79
C GLY A 149 -11.52 30.95 31.61
N GLN A 150 -10.88 31.89 30.91
CA GLN A 150 -9.45 32.23 31.06
C GLN A 150 -8.47 31.14 30.57
N THR A 151 -7.98 31.36 29.34
CA THR A 151 -6.81 30.72 28.72
C THR A 151 -5.51 31.16 29.42
N PRO A 152 -4.47 30.31 29.42
CA PRO A 152 -3.24 30.83 28.83
C PRO A 152 -2.49 29.84 27.93
N ALA A 153 -1.87 30.43 26.91
CA ALA A 153 -0.91 29.85 26.00
C ALA A 153 0.42 29.51 26.69
N LEU A 154 1.07 28.42 26.27
CA LEU A 154 2.45 28.13 26.63
C LEU A 154 3.31 28.04 25.36
N ARG A 155 4.15 29.07 25.20
CA ARG A 155 5.27 29.17 24.28
C ARG A 155 6.47 28.37 24.81
N ILE A 156 7.10 27.63 23.89
CA ILE A 156 8.54 27.60 23.54
C ILE A 156 9.56 27.69 24.69
N GLY A 157 10.40 26.65 24.78
CA GLY A 157 11.69 26.70 25.46
C GLY A 157 12.72 25.85 24.70
N GLU A 158 13.50 26.51 23.85
CA GLU A 158 14.80 26.03 23.36
C GLU A 158 15.78 26.05 24.53
N SER A 159 16.61 25.01 24.69
CA SER A 159 17.78 25.06 25.57
C SER A 159 18.99 24.47 24.88
N SER A 160 19.87 25.37 24.46
CA SER A 160 21.17 25.10 23.89
C SER A 160 22.20 24.68 24.96
N ALA A 161 23.11 23.85 24.48
CA ALA A 161 24.45 23.51 24.96
C ALA A 161 25.16 24.48 25.93
N THR A 162 25.73 23.91 26.99
CA THR A 162 27.11 24.19 27.45
C THR A 162 27.49 23.17 28.54
N GLY A 163 28.64 22.50 28.36
CA GLY A 163 29.19 21.52 29.29
C GLY A 163 30.24 20.65 28.63
#